data_AF-A0A8D8WG73-F1
#
_entry.id   AF-A0A8D8WG73-F1
#
_cell.length_a   1.000
_cell.length_b   1.000
_cell.length_c   1.000
_cell.angle_alpha   90.00
_cell.angle_beta   90.00
_cell.angle_gamma   90.00
#
_symmetry.space_group_name_H-M   'P 1'
#
loop_
_entity.id
_entity.type
_entity.pdbx_description
1 polymer ?
#
loop_
_entity_poly.entity_id
_entity_poly.type
_entity_poly.pdbx_seq_one_letter_code
_entity_poly.pdbx_strand_id
1 'polypeptide(L)'
;MITTNENVVSGQATAKLHIKGLVGDKVKWFGTSVSNDIDVIVYNITHGSDKVSEVRRDIFGKKYAYPKKKNIEDIGFVYFKYFELDVLLKERGEANYNIRFAVYNTTLKSSQRELLFGYFEWDPKLTIE
;
A
#
# COMPACT_ATOMS: atom_id res chain seq x y z
N MET A 1 3.67 4.14 7.98
CA MET A 1 3.64 2.75 7.51
C MET A 1 3.21 1.83 8.64
N ILE A 2 2.46 0.79 8.32
CA ILE A 2 2.01 -0.25 9.25
C ILE A 2 2.14 -1.61 8.56
N THR A 3 2.35 -2.67 9.33
CA THR A 3 2.32 -4.05 8.85
C THR A 3 1.79 -4.95 9.97
N THR A 4 1.83 -6.28 9.80
CA THR A 4 1.42 -7.19 10.88
C THR A 4 2.41 -7.13 12.04
N ASN A 5 1.88 -7.11 13.27
CA ASN A 5 2.68 -6.84 14.46
C ASN A 5 3.79 -7.88 14.71
N GLU A 6 3.58 -9.13 14.30
CA GLU A 6 4.62 -10.18 14.41
C GLU A 6 5.89 -9.85 13.63
N ASN A 7 5.76 -9.09 12.55
CA ASN A 7 6.87 -8.68 11.69
C ASN A 7 7.47 -7.34 12.10
N VAL A 8 6.88 -6.61 13.04
CA VAL A 8 7.40 -5.29 13.48
C VAL A 8 8.49 -5.50 14.53
N VAL A 9 9.62 -4.82 14.31
CA VAL A 9 10.66 -4.63 15.32
C VAL A 9 10.44 -3.29 16.02
N SER A 10 10.26 -2.21 15.25
CA SER A 10 9.99 -0.87 15.77
C SER A 10 9.48 0.09 14.68
N GLY A 11 9.06 1.30 15.08
CA GLY A 11 8.77 2.39 14.14
C GLY A 11 7.43 2.28 13.39
N GLN A 12 6.54 1.38 13.83
CA GLN A 12 5.17 1.31 13.30
C GLN A 12 4.44 2.64 13.46
N ALA A 13 3.56 2.94 12.50
CA ALA A 13 2.83 4.19 12.37
C ALA A 13 3.73 5.44 12.14
N THR A 14 4.98 5.24 11.70
CA THR A 14 5.88 6.34 11.31
C THR A 14 6.36 6.22 9.86
N ALA A 15 7.22 7.14 9.43
CA ALA A 15 7.92 7.09 8.14
C ALA A 15 9.16 6.19 8.13
N LYS A 16 9.58 5.67 9.30
CA LYS A 16 10.72 4.80 9.45
C LYS A 16 10.24 3.50 10.09
N LEU A 17 10.08 2.46 9.28
CA LEU A 17 9.56 1.18 9.75
C LEU A 17 10.69 0.16 9.79
N HIS A 18 10.83 -0.56 10.90
CA HIS A 18 11.76 -1.67 11.04
C HIS A 18 10.98 -2.97 11.17
N ILE A 19 11.23 -3.92 10.26
CA ILE A 19 10.57 -5.21 10.21
C ILE A 19 11.56 -6.37 10.18
N LYS A 20 11.05 -7.56 10.48
CA LYS A 20 11.73 -8.84 10.24
C LYS A 20 11.44 -9.31 8.82
N GLY A 21 12.40 -9.95 8.17
CA GLY A 21 12.20 -10.54 6.86
C GLY A 21 13.28 -11.56 6.46
N LEU A 22 12.87 -12.55 5.67
CA LEU A 22 13.76 -13.52 5.08
C LEU A 22 14.06 -13.15 3.62
N VAL A 23 15.29 -13.40 3.19
CA VAL A 23 15.66 -13.25 1.77
C VAL A 23 14.72 -14.11 0.92
N GLY A 24 14.13 -13.51 -0.11
CA GLY A 24 13.08 -14.09 -0.93
C GLY A 24 11.66 -13.64 -0.57
N ASP A 25 11.45 -13.01 0.60
CA ASP A 25 10.15 -12.46 0.98
C ASP A 25 9.75 -11.29 0.06
N LYS A 26 8.44 -11.06 -0.02
CA LYS A 26 7.86 -9.93 -0.75
C LYS A 26 7.40 -8.84 0.21
N VAL A 27 7.87 -7.62 -0.02
CA VAL A 27 7.28 -6.42 0.57
C VAL A 27 6.24 -5.88 -0.40
N LYS A 28 4.97 -5.96 -0.01
CA LYS A 28 3.84 -5.42 -0.78
C LYS A 28 3.41 -4.07 -0.23
N TRP A 29 3.25 -3.10 -1.11
CA TRP A 29 2.88 -1.74 -0.77
C TRP A 29 1.42 -1.49 -1.09
N PHE A 30 0.70 -0.95 -0.09
CA PHE A 30 -0.68 -0.51 -0.23
C PHE A 30 -0.82 0.90 0.34
N GLY A 31 -1.64 1.72 -0.32
CA GLY A 31 -2.04 3.04 0.16
C GLY A 31 -3.52 3.04 0.50
N THR A 32 -3.88 3.77 1.55
CA THR A 32 -5.26 4.07 1.90
C THR A 32 -5.30 5.36 2.72
N SER A 33 -6.44 6.03 2.75
CA SER A 33 -6.69 7.15 3.66
C SER A 33 -7.10 6.66 5.06
N VAL A 34 -7.20 7.62 5.98
CA VAL A 34 -7.71 7.36 7.34
C VAL A 34 -9.19 6.97 7.37
N SER A 35 -9.97 7.29 6.33
CA SER A 35 -11.35 6.83 6.19
C SER A 35 -11.45 5.43 5.56
N ASN A 36 -10.31 4.79 5.26
CA ASN A 36 -10.22 3.50 4.57
C ASN A 36 -10.91 3.51 3.20
N ASP A 37 -10.85 4.66 2.52
CA ASP A 37 -11.44 4.86 1.20
C ASP A 37 -10.41 4.69 0.07
N ILE A 38 -10.93 4.67 -1.16
CA ILE A 38 -10.17 4.60 -2.43
C ILE A 38 -9.69 5.98 -2.91
N ASP A 39 -9.62 6.94 -2.01
CA ASP A 39 -9.26 8.34 -2.26
C ASP A 39 -7.74 8.57 -2.26
N VAL A 40 -6.93 7.55 -2.00
CA VAL A 40 -5.47 7.59 -2.16
C VAL A 40 -5.00 6.41 -3.01
N ILE A 41 -4.24 6.70 -4.07
CA ILE A 41 -3.64 5.68 -4.93
C ILE A 41 -2.13 5.87 -4.96
N VAL A 42 -1.39 4.91 -4.42
CA VAL A 42 0.07 4.82 -4.62
C VAL A 42 0.31 4.33 -6.04
N TYR A 43 0.92 5.17 -6.88
CA TYR A 43 1.08 4.88 -8.31
C TYR A 43 2.54 4.68 -8.73
N ASN A 44 3.50 5.08 -7.90
CA ASN A 44 4.91 4.89 -8.18
C ASN A 44 5.70 4.71 -6.88
N ILE A 45 6.61 3.73 -6.89
CA ILE A 45 7.62 3.55 -5.85
C ILE A 45 8.96 3.39 -6.57
N THR A 46 9.97 4.09 -6.09
CA THR A 46 11.37 3.89 -6.48
C THR A 46 12.24 3.78 -5.23
N HIS A 47 13.42 3.20 -5.37
CA HIS A 47 14.43 3.09 -4.32
C HIS A 47 15.82 3.08 -4.95
N GLY A 48 16.84 3.47 -4.17
CA GLY A 48 18.26 3.36 -4.55
C GLY A 48 18.98 2.16 -3.94
N SER A 49 18.27 1.25 -3.26
CA SER A 49 18.85 0.12 -2.54
C SER A 49 19.06 -1.11 -3.44
N ASP A 50 20.22 -1.76 -3.30
CA ASP A 50 20.55 -3.06 -3.91
C ASP A 50 19.95 -4.25 -3.13
N LYS A 51 19.47 -4.01 -1.91
CA LYS A 51 18.89 -5.00 -0.99
C LYS A 51 17.52 -5.51 -1.42
N VAL A 52 16.86 -4.83 -2.35
CA VAL A 52 15.55 -5.21 -2.88
C VAL A 52 15.56 -5.25 -4.41
N SER A 53 14.63 -5.98 -5.02
CA SER A 53 14.41 -5.94 -6.47
C SER A 53 13.85 -4.59 -6.91
N GLU A 54 13.92 -4.33 -8.22
CA GLU A 54 13.08 -3.31 -8.82
C GLU A 54 11.62 -3.52 -8.46
N VAL A 55 10.87 -2.42 -8.41
CA VAL A 55 9.44 -2.44 -8.07
C VAL A 55 8.65 -3.07 -9.21
N ARG A 56 8.06 -4.23 -8.93
CA ARG A 56 7.07 -4.86 -9.78
C ARG A 56 5.73 -4.14 -9.62
N ARG A 57 5.02 -3.94 -10.74
CA ARG A 57 3.71 -3.30 -10.77
C ARG A 57 2.75 -4.17 -11.54
N ASP A 58 1.59 -4.42 -10.99
CA ASP A 58 0.59 -5.26 -11.64
C ASP A 58 -0.82 -4.93 -11.14
N ILE A 59 -1.82 -5.37 -11.90
CA ILE A 59 -3.23 -5.23 -11.56
C ILE A 59 -3.79 -6.63 -11.28
N PHE A 60 -4.20 -6.84 -10.04
CA PHE A 60 -4.79 -8.11 -9.61
C PHE A 60 -6.29 -7.97 -9.39
N GLY A 61 -7.01 -9.09 -9.54
CA GLY A 61 -8.41 -9.19 -9.14
C GLY A 61 -8.53 -9.71 -7.71
N LYS A 62 -9.36 -9.08 -6.88
CA LYS A 62 -9.70 -9.56 -5.54
C LYS A 62 -11.20 -9.65 -5.37
N LYS A 63 -11.62 -10.66 -4.60
CA LYS A 63 -13.00 -10.88 -4.18
C LYS A 63 -13.14 -10.38 -2.74
N TYR A 64 -14.07 -9.45 -2.51
CA TYR A 64 -14.37 -8.94 -1.18
C TYR A 64 -15.75 -9.38 -0.74
N ALA A 65 -15.84 -9.85 0.51
CA ALA A 65 -17.11 -10.11 1.17
C ALA A 65 -17.67 -8.81 1.74
N TYR A 66 -18.99 -8.64 1.68
CA TYR A 66 -19.69 -7.53 2.31
C TYR A 66 -21.04 -8.00 2.87
N PRO A 67 -21.55 -7.41 3.96
CA PRO A 67 -22.86 -7.76 4.49
C PRO A 67 -23.96 -7.25 3.54
N LYS A 68 -24.90 -8.11 3.12
CA LYS A 68 -26.02 -7.69 2.24
C LYS A 68 -27.08 -6.89 2.99
N LYS A 69 -27.18 -7.11 4.30
CA LYS A 69 -28.14 -6.49 5.21
C LYS A 69 -27.40 -6.04 6.47
N LYS A 70 -28.09 -5.38 7.40
CA LYS A 70 -27.52 -5.05 8.71
C LYS A 70 -27.08 -6.30 9.51
N ASN A 71 -27.65 -7.47 9.24
CA ASN A 71 -27.20 -8.75 9.79
C ASN A 71 -25.99 -9.26 8.99
N ILE A 72 -24.90 -9.61 9.68
CA ILE A 72 -23.63 -10.07 9.12
C ILE A 72 -23.65 -11.54 8.66
N GLU A 73 -24.69 -12.30 9.00
CA GLU A 73 -24.84 -13.72 8.61
C GLU A 73 -25.12 -13.90 7.10
N ASP A 74 -25.68 -12.88 6.43
CA ASP A 74 -25.92 -12.89 4.98
C ASP A 74 -24.89 -12.01 4.25
N ILE A 75 -23.90 -12.67 3.65
CA ILE A 75 -22.82 -12.00 2.90
C ILE A 75 -23.02 -12.08 1.39
N GLY A 76 -22.60 -11.02 0.71
CA GLY A 76 -22.41 -10.95 -0.74
C GLY A 76 -20.92 -10.88 -1.06
N PHE A 77 -20.61 -10.98 -2.35
CA PHE A 77 -19.26 -10.80 -2.84
C PHE A 77 -19.22 -9.83 -4.00
N VAL A 78 -18.20 -8.98 -4.01
CA VAL A 78 -17.87 -8.09 -5.13
C VAL A 78 -16.48 -8.42 -5.63
N TYR A 79 -16.30 -8.36 -6.94
CA TYR A 79 -15.00 -8.49 -7.59
C TYR A 79 -14.52 -7.10 -7.99
N PHE A 80 -13.30 -6.76 -7.62
CA PHE A 80 -12.66 -5.54 -8.09
C PHE A 80 -11.20 -5.76 -8.42
N LYS A 81 -10.66 -4.84 -9.21
CA LYS A 81 -9.25 -4.79 -9.56
C LYS A 81 -8.53 -3.85 -8.61
N TYR A 82 -7.36 -4.24 -8.14
CA TYR A 82 -6.50 -3.40 -7.33
C TYR A 82 -5.09 -3.36 -7.93
N PHE A 83 -4.42 -2.24 -7.72
CA PHE A 83 -3.04 -2.04 -8.14
C PHE A 83 -2.11 -2.51 -7.04
N GLU A 84 -1.19 -3.43 -7.36
CA GLU A 84 -0.19 -3.96 -6.44
C GLU A 84 1.19 -3.49 -6.87
N LEU A 85 1.96 -3.03 -5.88
CA LEU A 85 3.36 -2.66 -6.02
C LEU A 85 4.16 -3.50 -5.04
N ASP A 86 5.13 -4.26 -5.52
CA ASP A 86 5.93 -5.12 -4.67
C ASP A 86 7.41 -5.15 -5.04
N VAL A 87 8.23 -5.45 -4.04
CA VAL A 87 9.66 -5.76 -4.21
C VAL A 87 9.98 -7.08 -3.54
N LEU A 88 10.94 -7.80 -4.10
CA LEU A 88 11.55 -8.97 -3.49
C LEU A 88 12.72 -8.54 -2.62
N LEU A 89 12.81 -9.09 -1.41
CA LEU A 89 13.96 -8.93 -0.55
C LEU A 89 15.11 -9.80 -1.08
N LYS A 90 16.22 -9.17 -1.44
CA LYS A 90 17.45 -9.86 -1.88
C LYS A 90 18.43 -10.03 -0.73
N GLU A 91 18.44 -9.09 0.20
CA GLU A 91 19.31 -9.07 1.36
C GLU A 91 18.67 -8.22 2.47
N ARG A 92 19.01 -8.51 3.71
CA ARG A 92 18.60 -7.68 4.87
C ARG A 92 19.35 -6.35 4.85
N GLY A 93 18.76 -5.33 5.48
CA GLY A 93 19.35 -4.00 5.58
C GLY A 93 18.33 -2.90 5.36
N GLU A 94 18.83 -1.71 5.03
CA GLU A 94 18.01 -0.52 4.85
C GLU A 94 17.72 -0.22 3.38
N ALA A 95 16.49 0.24 3.12
CA ALA A 95 16.08 0.78 1.85
C ALA A 95 15.32 2.09 2.07
N ASN A 96 15.83 3.17 1.47
CA ASN A 96 15.11 4.43 1.33
C ASN A 96 14.26 4.37 0.07
N TYR A 97 13.01 4.79 0.19
CA TYR A 97 12.05 4.80 -0.89
C TYR A 97 11.64 6.22 -1.22
N ASN A 98 11.21 6.40 -2.46
CA ASN A 98 10.41 7.53 -2.88
C ASN A 98 9.05 7.00 -3.33
N ILE A 99 8.00 7.39 -2.61
CA ILE A 99 6.64 6.92 -2.85
C ILE A 99 5.82 8.09 -3.38
N ARG A 100 5.26 7.94 -4.57
CA ARG A 100 4.33 8.90 -5.16
C ARG A 100 2.91 8.37 -5.14
N PHE A 101 2.00 9.24 -4.70
CA PHE A 101 0.60 8.90 -4.57
C PHE A 101 -0.30 10.07 -5.01
N ALA A 102 -1.45 9.72 -5.59
CA ALA A 102 -2.49 10.65 -5.97
C ALA A 102 -3.55 10.68 -4.89
N VAL A 103 -4.02 11.87 -4.52
CA VAL A 103 -5.12 12.06 -3.57
C VAL A 103 -6.34 12.56 -4.35
N TYR A 104 -7.49 11.97 -4.08
CA TYR A 104 -8.76 12.32 -4.70
C TYR A 104 -9.73 12.87 -3.65
N ASN A 105 -10.44 13.93 -3.97
CA ASN A 105 -11.54 14.45 -3.19
C ASN A 105 -12.84 13.79 -3.62
N THR A 106 -13.35 12.85 -2.81
CA THR A 106 -14.59 12.11 -3.08
C THR A 106 -15.86 12.85 -2.63
N THR A 107 -15.74 14.02 -2.00
CA THR A 107 -16.91 14.82 -1.55
C THR A 107 -17.58 15.60 -2.68
N LEU A 108 -16.93 15.74 -3.84
CA LEU A 108 -17.45 16.47 -4.98
C LEU A 108 -18.27 15.52 -5.88
N LYS A 109 -19.58 15.73 -5.93
CA LYS A 109 -20.53 14.95 -6.76
C LYS A 109 -20.47 15.36 -8.24
N SER A 110 -19.30 15.36 -8.87
CA SER A 110 -19.18 15.60 -10.31
C SER A 110 -18.09 14.73 -10.95
N SER A 111 -18.09 14.71 -12.28
CA SER A 111 -17.37 13.76 -13.13
C SER A 111 -15.92 13.48 -12.68
N GLN A 112 -15.48 12.23 -12.86
CA GLN A 112 -14.22 11.63 -12.36
C GLN A 112 -12.93 12.49 -12.45
N ARG A 113 -12.88 13.50 -13.33
CA ARG A 113 -11.71 14.36 -13.53
C ARG A 113 -11.60 15.50 -12.51
N GLU A 114 -12.68 15.91 -11.85
CA GLU A 114 -12.68 16.97 -10.83
C GLU A 114 -12.39 16.45 -9.42
N LEU A 115 -12.20 15.13 -9.29
CA LEU A 115 -11.88 14.49 -8.01
C LEU A 115 -10.39 14.53 -7.71
N LEU A 116 -9.46 14.71 -8.67
CA LEU A 116 -8.04 14.70 -8.33
C LEU A 116 -7.67 15.96 -7.53
N PHE A 117 -7.32 15.79 -6.25
CA PHE A 117 -6.83 16.87 -5.40
C PHE A 117 -5.38 17.21 -5.74
N GLY A 118 -4.54 16.20 -5.96
CA GLY A 118 -3.16 16.42 -6.36
C GLY A 118 -2.30 15.17 -6.32
N TYR A 119 -1.05 15.35 -6.71
CA TYR A 119 0.02 14.36 -6.62
C TYR A 119 0.99 14.75 -5.52
N PHE A 120 1.40 13.77 -4.73
CA PHE A 120 2.24 13.96 -3.57
C PHE A 120 3.36 12.92 -3.56
N GLU A 121 4.41 13.25 -2.83
CA GLU A 121 5.61 12.44 -2.70
C GLU A 121 5.96 12.30 -1.23
N TRP A 122 6.50 11.13 -0.87
CA TRP A 122 6.91 10.81 0.49
C TRP A 122 8.16 9.94 0.47
N ASP A 123 9.10 10.23 1.36
CA ASP A 123 10.41 9.56 1.43
C ASP A 123 10.56 8.70 2.70
N PRO A 124 9.93 7.51 2.76
CA PRO A 124 10.07 6.64 3.91
C PRO A 124 11.36 5.81 3.87
N LYS A 125 11.71 5.28 5.04
CA LYS A 125 12.78 4.28 5.20
C LYS A 125 12.22 2.97 5.73
N LEU A 126 12.59 1.86 5.11
CA LEU A 126 12.33 0.51 5.59
C LEU A 126 13.66 -0.13 6.00
N THR A 127 13.74 -0.64 7.22
CA THR A 127 14.84 -1.49 7.68
C THR A 127 14.31 -2.92 7.80
N ILE A 128 15.08 -3.90 7.33
CA ILE A 128 14.69 -5.31 7.34
C ILE A 128 15.81 -6.13 7.98
N GLU A 129 15.51 -6.88 9.04
CA GLU A 129 16.44 -7.76 9.77
C GLU A 129 16.13 -9.25 9.69
#